data_AF-A0A4C2E4X0-F1
#
_entry.id   AF-A0A4C2E4X0-F1
#
_cell.length_a   1.000
_cell.length_b   1.000
_cell.length_c   1.000
_cell.angle_alpha   90.00
_cell.angle_beta   90.00
_cell.angle_gamma   90.00
#
_symmetry.space_group_name_H-M   'P 1'
#
loop_
_entity.id
_entity.type
_entity.pdbx_description
1 polymer ?
#
loop_
_entity_poly.entity_id
_entity_poly.type
_entity_poly.pdbx_seq_one_letter_code
_entity_poly.pdbx_strand_id
1 'polypeptide(L)'
;MEDINKFRPYIAHLDRQLQDLKPLLERLNAKSLDEQLLLLNNERQRLDLTNTYAYLLSSLMFAHMKVLNYKDMSPVMGELARVKRYMDSAKQLDLSEEERAQNKDEEQNRAKQMMNKALAPSISQANFQGKHTKFESKDDKNSSDEADDNKNREDKLDVGTLKKDLPGRTRGKSKTVKSKSGNQHGKSSKGVNVSSTNTNKSNRVTKPKGKASKSS
;
A
#
# COMPACT_ATOMS: atom_id res chain seq x y z
N MET A 1 38.05 -30.19 32.36
CA MET A 1 37.83 -28.72 32.44
C MET A 1 38.01 -28.02 31.08
N GLU A 2 37.93 -28.72 29.94
CA GLU A 2 38.20 -28.12 28.61
C GLU A 2 37.04 -27.29 28.06
N ASP A 3 35.82 -27.44 28.58
CA ASP A 3 34.64 -26.79 28.00
C ASP A 3 34.50 -25.31 28.39
N ILE A 4 35.13 -24.86 29.47
CA ILE A 4 35.04 -23.45 29.91
C ILE A 4 35.62 -22.50 28.85
N ASN A 5 36.70 -22.92 28.17
CA ASN A 5 37.34 -22.10 27.14
C ASN A 5 36.47 -21.95 25.88
N LYS A 6 35.51 -22.85 25.65
CA LYS A 6 34.54 -22.75 24.54
C LYS A 6 33.45 -21.71 24.82
N PHE A 7 33.11 -21.47 26.08
CA PHE A 7 32.04 -20.53 26.47
C PHE A 7 32.52 -19.08 26.64
N ARG A 8 33.79 -18.89 26.99
CA ARG A 8 34.39 -17.55 27.18
C ARG A 8 34.17 -16.58 26.00
N PRO A 9 34.33 -17.00 24.73
CA PRO A 9 34.08 -16.11 23.59
C PRO A 9 32.62 -15.65 23.49
N TYR A 10 31.66 -16.52 23.79
CA TYR A 10 30.23 -16.16 23.75
C TYR A 10 29.87 -15.15 24.84
N ILE A 11 30.45 -15.29 26.03
CA ILE A 11 30.26 -14.35 27.14
C ILE A 11 30.90 -13.00 26.78
N ALA A 12 32.15 -13.00 26.31
CA ALA A 12 32.83 -11.77 25.90
C ALA A 12 32.10 -11.05 24.76
N HIS A 13 31.53 -11.80 23.82
CA HIS A 13 30.69 -11.24 22.76
C HIS A 13 29.41 -10.60 23.32
N LEU A 14 28.71 -11.29 24.23
CA LEU A 14 27.51 -10.76 24.88
C LEU A 14 27.82 -9.48 25.67
N ASP A 15 28.90 -9.46 26.45
CA ASP A 15 29.32 -8.28 27.22
C ASP A 15 29.61 -7.09 26.30
N ARG A 16 30.28 -7.33 25.16
CA ARG A 16 30.51 -6.29 24.15
C ARG A 16 29.20 -5.75 23.59
N GLN A 17 28.25 -6.63 23.24
CA GLN A 17 26.94 -6.20 22.74
C GLN A 17 26.17 -5.37 23.78
N LEU A 18 26.28 -5.70 25.06
CA LEU A 18 25.68 -4.91 26.14
C LEU A 18 26.34 -3.54 26.30
N GLN A 19 27.68 -3.47 26.17
CA GLN A 19 28.41 -2.20 26.19
C GLN A 19 28.03 -1.30 25.01
N ASP A 20 27.84 -1.87 23.82
CA ASP A 20 27.42 -1.14 22.63
C ASP A 20 25.94 -0.69 22.71
N LEU A 21 25.07 -1.51 23.31
CA LEU A 21 23.64 -1.22 23.44
C LEU A 21 23.33 -0.16 24.50
N LYS A 22 24.08 -0.15 25.62
CA LYS A 22 23.87 0.78 26.73
C LYS A 22 23.78 2.25 26.30
N PRO A 23 24.75 2.85 25.56
CA PRO A 23 24.66 4.25 25.17
C PRO A 23 23.48 4.55 24.25
N LEU A 24 23.02 3.58 23.45
CA LEU A 24 21.83 3.74 22.60
C LEU A 24 20.56 3.82 23.45
N LEU A 25 20.46 2.99 24.49
CA LEU A 25 19.34 3.03 25.44
C LEU A 25 19.33 4.30 26.27
N GLU A 26 20.49 4.77 26.74
CA GLU A 26 20.60 6.04 27.47
C GLU A 26 20.17 7.24 26.62
N ARG A 27 20.52 7.24 25.33
CA ARG A 27 20.07 8.27 24.38
C ARG A 27 18.57 8.20 24.13
N LEU A 28 18.03 7.00 23.94
CA LEU A 28 16.60 6.79 23.73
C LEU A 28 15.79 7.22 24.97
N ASN A 29 16.27 6.89 26.16
CA ASN A 29 15.61 7.17 27.44
C ASN A 29 16.02 8.53 28.05
N ALA A 30 16.70 9.39 27.31
CA ALA A 30 17.13 10.71 27.80
C ALA A 30 15.94 11.60 28.20
N LYS A 31 14.75 11.33 27.64
CA LYS A 31 13.48 11.98 27.95
C LYS A 31 12.43 10.92 28.26
N SER A 32 11.43 11.28 29.05
CA SER A 32 10.30 10.38 29.32
C SER A 32 9.51 10.11 28.03
N LEU A 33 8.90 8.93 27.92
CA LEU A 33 8.07 8.57 26.78
C LEU A 33 6.93 9.57 26.57
N ASP A 34 6.28 10.01 27.65
CA ASP A 34 5.18 10.98 27.58
C ASP A 34 5.65 12.33 27.03
N GLU A 35 6.83 12.80 27.44
CA GLU A 35 7.44 14.01 26.89
C GLU A 35 7.76 13.84 25.40
N GLN A 36 8.34 12.69 25.00
CA GLN A 36 8.63 12.42 23.59
C GLN A 36 7.37 12.36 22.74
N LEU A 37 6.29 11.76 23.24
CA LEU A 37 5.00 11.69 22.56
C LEU A 37 4.30 13.04 22.45
N LEU A 38 4.51 13.94 23.42
CA LEU A 38 3.97 15.30 23.40
C LEU A 38 4.69 16.19 22.37
N LEU A 39 5.99 15.95 22.16
CA LEU A 39 6.80 16.70 21.18
C LEU A 39 6.49 16.30 19.73
N LEU A 40 5.86 15.15 19.51
CA LEU A 40 5.51 14.64 18.19
C LEU A 40 4.12 15.11 17.78
N ASN A 41 4.04 15.95 16.74
CA ASN A 41 2.76 16.43 16.20
C ASN A 41 2.09 15.43 15.25
N ASN A 42 2.85 14.45 14.74
CA ASN A 42 2.34 13.48 13.78
C ASN A 42 1.99 12.15 14.47
N GLU A 43 0.73 11.74 14.36
CA GLU A 43 0.24 10.49 14.95
C GLU A 43 0.96 9.25 14.43
N ARG A 44 1.40 9.26 13.17
CA ARG A 44 2.17 8.14 12.59
C ARG A 44 3.54 7.98 13.25
N GLN A 45 4.18 9.09 13.61
CA GLN A 45 5.45 9.09 14.32
C GLN A 45 5.27 8.65 15.78
N ARG A 46 4.16 9.05 16.42
CA ARG A 46 3.79 8.58 17.76
C ARG A 46 3.58 7.06 17.80
N LEU A 47 2.90 6.52 16.77
CA LEU A 47 2.72 5.08 16.59
C LEU A 47 4.07 4.36 16.42
N ASP A 48 4.95 4.91 15.59
CA ASP A 48 6.28 4.32 15.32
C ASP A 48 7.15 4.26 16.58
N LEU A 49 7.19 5.36 17.33
CA LEU A 49 7.91 5.46 18.58
C LEU A 49 7.39 4.42 19.58
N THR A 50 6.07 4.36 19.77
CA THR A 50 5.44 3.41 20.71
C THR A 50 5.75 1.96 20.35
N ASN A 51 5.65 1.60 19.07
CA ASN A 51 6.01 0.26 18.58
C ASN A 51 7.50 -0.05 18.79
N THR A 52 8.37 0.93 18.62
CA THR A 52 9.82 0.79 18.85
C THR A 52 10.13 0.49 20.31
N TYR A 53 9.52 1.23 21.25
CA TYR A 53 9.66 0.95 22.68
C TYR A 53 9.14 -0.44 23.05
N ALA A 54 7.96 -0.81 22.54
CA ALA A 54 7.38 -2.13 22.80
C ALA A 54 8.27 -3.27 22.26
N TYR A 55 8.85 -3.09 21.08
CA TYR A 55 9.79 -4.03 20.48
C TYR A 55 11.07 -4.18 21.32
N LEU A 56 11.68 -3.06 21.72
CA LEU A 56 12.90 -3.08 22.53
C LEU A 56 12.66 -3.75 23.88
N LEU A 57 11.59 -3.38 24.58
CA LEU A 57 11.25 -3.93 25.88
C LEU A 57 11.01 -5.45 25.79
N SER A 58 10.22 -5.89 24.81
CA SER A 58 9.93 -7.31 24.62
C SER A 58 11.18 -8.12 24.25
N SER A 59 12.06 -7.54 23.44
CA SER A 59 13.33 -8.17 23.03
C SER A 59 14.32 -8.27 24.18
N LEU A 60 14.42 -7.22 25.00
CA LEU A 60 15.24 -7.22 26.22
C LEU A 60 14.73 -8.24 27.24
N MET A 61 13.41 -8.31 27.43
CA MET A 61 12.80 -9.30 28.30
C MET A 61 13.08 -10.73 27.82
N PHE A 62 13.00 -10.97 26.51
CA PHE A 62 13.36 -12.25 25.90
C PHE A 62 14.82 -12.62 26.17
N ALA A 63 15.75 -11.70 25.94
CA ALA A 63 17.17 -11.93 26.21
C ALA A 63 17.43 -12.22 27.69
N HIS A 64 16.81 -11.44 28.58
CA HIS A 64 16.91 -11.64 30.03
C HIS A 64 16.39 -13.02 30.47
N MET A 65 15.23 -13.45 29.97
CA MET A 65 14.69 -14.79 30.25
C MET A 65 15.60 -15.91 29.73
N LYS A 66 16.29 -15.70 28.60
CA LYS A 66 17.25 -16.66 28.06
C LYS A 66 18.50 -16.79 28.92
N VAL A 67 19.03 -15.68 29.44
CA VAL A 67 20.17 -15.68 30.37
C VAL A 67 19.82 -16.38 31.69
N LEU A 68 18.61 -16.14 32.22
CA LEU A 68 18.11 -16.80 33.42
C LEU A 68 17.71 -18.27 33.21
N ASN A 69 17.73 -18.77 31.98
CA ASN A 69 17.35 -20.13 31.61
C ASN A 69 15.94 -20.53 32.07
N TYR A 70 14.96 -19.64 31.83
CA TYR A 70 13.55 -19.96 32.05
C TYR A 70 13.08 -21.10 31.13
N LYS A 71 12.33 -22.06 31.69
CA LYS A 71 11.83 -23.22 30.96
C LYS A 71 10.66 -22.88 30.03
N ASP A 72 9.74 -22.06 30.51
CA ASP A 72 8.59 -21.61 29.71
C ASP A 72 8.87 -20.25 29.09
N MET A 73 8.91 -20.22 27.77
CA MET A 73 9.11 -19.03 26.94
C MET A 73 7.81 -18.57 26.26
N SER A 74 6.70 -19.29 26.46
CA SER A 74 5.42 -19.02 25.81
C SER A 74 4.91 -17.59 26.08
N PRO A 75 5.00 -17.04 27.31
CA PRO A 75 4.52 -15.69 27.58
C PRO A 75 5.26 -14.62 26.79
N VAL A 76 6.60 -14.66 26.78
CA VAL A 76 7.41 -13.66 26.06
C VAL A 76 7.30 -13.81 24.55
N MET A 77 7.17 -15.03 24.03
CA MET A 77 6.89 -15.26 22.61
C MET A 77 5.50 -14.73 22.21
N GLY A 78 4.51 -14.81 23.09
CA GLY A 78 3.19 -14.20 22.91
C GLY A 78 3.29 -12.68 22.75
N GLU A 79 4.07 -12.01 23.59
CA GLU A 79 4.30 -10.57 23.48
C GLU A 79 5.07 -10.19 22.21
N LEU A 80 6.09 -10.97 21.81
CA LEU A 80 6.77 -10.75 20.53
C LEU A 80 5.81 -10.87 19.34
N ALA A 81 4.94 -11.88 19.35
CA ALA A 81 3.92 -12.05 18.31
C ALA A 81 2.92 -10.89 18.31
N ARG A 82 2.59 -10.34 19.48
CA ARG A 82 1.72 -9.18 19.63
C ARG A 82 2.38 -7.91 19.07
N VAL A 83 3.64 -7.64 19.40
CA VAL A 83 4.41 -6.52 18.81
C VAL A 83 4.48 -6.65 17.29
N LYS A 84 4.79 -7.85 16.78
CA LYS A 84 4.82 -8.12 15.33
C LYS A 84 3.50 -7.75 14.67
N ARG A 85 2.35 -8.13 15.26
CA ARG A 85 1.03 -7.77 14.73
C ARG A 85 0.83 -6.26 14.66
N TYR A 86 1.21 -5.50 15.70
CA TYR A 86 1.09 -4.05 15.68
C TYR A 86 2.00 -3.38 14.63
N MET A 87 3.23 -3.88 14.46
CA MET A 87 4.13 -3.41 13.41
C MET A 87 3.60 -3.73 12.00
N ASP A 88 3.06 -4.93 11.80
CA ASP A 88 2.47 -5.35 10.53
C ASP A 88 1.23 -4.49 10.21
N SER A 89 0.38 -4.20 11.21
CA SER A 89 -0.75 -3.28 11.05
C SER A 89 -0.32 -1.87 10.71
N ALA A 90 0.75 -1.34 11.33
CA ALA A 90 1.29 -0.03 11.00
C ALA A 90 1.78 0.03 9.54
N LYS A 91 2.49 -1.00 9.08
CA LYS A 91 2.94 -1.11 7.69
C LYS A 91 1.79 -1.21 6.69
N GLN A 92 0.73 -1.94 7.04
CA GLN A 92 -0.47 -2.04 6.19
C GLN A 92 -1.16 -0.69 6.01
N LEU A 93 -1.14 0.17 7.03
CA LEU A 93 -1.66 1.53 6.92
C LEU A 93 -0.82 2.36 5.94
N ASP A 94 0.51 2.29 6.05
CA ASP A 94 1.42 3.01 5.14
C ASP A 94 1.20 2.59 3.69
N LEU A 95 1.12 1.28 3.43
CA LEU A 95 0.86 0.75 2.08
C LEU A 95 -0.49 1.23 1.54
N SER A 96 -1.54 1.26 2.39
CA SER A 96 -2.85 1.75 1.97
C SER A 96 -2.84 3.26 1.65
N GLU A 97 -2.06 4.05 2.39
CA GLU A 97 -1.89 5.47 2.13
C GLU A 97 -1.10 5.72 0.84
N GLU A 98 -0.04 4.96 0.61
CA GLU A 98 0.76 5.00 -0.63
C GLU A 98 -0.09 4.64 -1.86
N GLU A 99 -0.87 3.57 -1.80
CA GLU A 99 -1.79 3.17 -2.87
C GLU A 99 -2.83 4.27 -3.16
N ARG A 100 -3.36 4.93 -2.12
CA ARG A 100 -4.30 6.05 -2.29
C ARG A 100 -3.64 7.27 -2.93
N ALA A 101 -2.39 7.57 -2.57
CA ALA A 101 -1.64 8.65 -3.18
C ALA A 101 -1.36 8.38 -4.66
N GLN A 102 -0.88 7.18 -5.00
CA GLN A 102 -0.63 6.76 -6.38
C GLN A 102 -1.88 6.83 -7.24
N ASN A 103 -3.03 6.34 -6.75
CA ASN A 103 -4.29 6.41 -7.49
C ASN A 103 -4.74 7.86 -7.78
N LYS A 104 -4.55 8.78 -6.82
CA LYS A 104 -4.84 10.21 -7.03
C LYS A 104 -3.92 10.82 -8.07
N ASP A 105 -2.63 10.49 -8.05
CA ASP A 105 -1.67 11.00 -9.03
C ASP A 105 -1.96 10.45 -10.43
N GLU A 106 -2.32 9.18 -10.55
CA GLU A 106 -2.77 8.58 -11.80
C GLU A 106 -4.04 9.25 -12.34
N GLU A 107 -5.03 9.52 -11.49
CA GLU A 107 -6.25 10.20 -11.88
C GLU A 107 -5.99 11.64 -12.33
N GLN A 108 -5.16 12.39 -11.61
CA GLN A 108 -4.73 13.73 -12.01
C GLN A 108 -3.98 13.71 -13.34
N ASN A 109 -3.12 12.73 -13.56
CA ASN A 109 -2.38 12.59 -14.82
C ASN A 109 -3.31 12.23 -15.98
N ARG A 110 -4.29 11.34 -15.77
CA ARG A 110 -5.34 11.04 -16.77
C ARG A 110 -6.18 12.26 -17.09
N ALA A 111 -6.59 13.03 -16.07
CA ALA A 111 -7.35 14.27 -16.26
C ALA A 111 -6.55 15.31 -17.06
N LYS A 112 -5.27 15.54 -16.72
CA LYS A 112 -4.36 16.42 -17.48
C LYS A 112 -4.22 15.98 -18.94
N GLN A 113 -4.07 14.68 -19.20
CA GLN A 113 -4.00 14.15 -20.56
C GLN A 113 -5.31 14.36 -21.34
N MET A 114 -6.47 14.19 -20.69
CA MET A 114 -7.76 14.44 -21.32
C MET A 114 -7.96 15.93 -21.64
N MET A 115 -7.61 16.82 -20.72
CA MET A 115 -7.67 18.28 -20.95
C MET A 115 -6.73 18.70 -22.09
N ASN A 116 -5.49 18.20 -22.10
CA ASN A 116 -4.55 18.48 -23.19
C ASN A 116 -5.05 17.95 -24.54
N LYS A 117 -5.73 16.80 -24.59
CA LYS A 117 -6.35 16.28 -25.81
C LYS A 117 -7.57 17.10 -26.25
N ALA A 118 -8.37 17.61 -25.32
CA ALA A 118 -9.57 18.41 -25.62
C ALA A 118 -9.24 19.87 -25.98
N LEU A 119 -8.20 20.44 -25.38
CA LEU A 119 -7.71 21.80 -25.62
C LEU A 119 -6.68 21.86 -26.76
N ALA A 120 -6.18 20.72 -27.25
CA ALA A 120 -5.43 20.67 -28.49
C ALA A 120 -6.33 21.23 -29.62
N PRO A 121 -5.85 22.17 -30.44
CA PRO A 121 -6.67 22.78 -31.48
C PRO A 121 -7.18 21.70 -32.43
N SER A 122 -8.51 21.50 -32.43
CA SER A 122 -9.20 20.51 -33.28
C SER A 122 -9.08 20.80 -34.77
N ILE A 123 -8.59 21.98 -35.14
CA ILE A 123 -8.16 22.29 -36.49
C ILE A 123 -6.63 22.26 -36.47
N SER A 124 -6.08 21.15 -36.93
CA SER A 124 -4.64 20.98 -37.12
C SER A 124 -4.06 22.21 -37.83
N GLN A 125 -2.88 22.67 -37.42
CA GLN A 125 -2.10 23.63 -38.22
C GLN A 125 -1.90 23.16 -39.68
N ALA A 126 -2.04 21.85 -39.95
CA ALA A 126 -2.06 21.28 -41.29
C ALA A 126 -3.25 21.76 -42.15
N ASN A 127 -4.42 22.06 -41.57
CA ASN A 127 -5.58 22.58 -42.29
C ASN A 127 -5.51 24.11 -42.53
N PHE A 128 -4.61 24.81 -41.83
CA PHE A 128 -4.37 26.26 -41.96
C PHE A 128 -3.14 26.59 -42.80
N GLN A 129 -2.45 25.59 -43.36
CA GLN A 129 -1.32 25.77 -44.30
C GLN A 129 -1.79 25.99 -45.76
N GLY A 130 -3.10 26.05 -46.01
CA GLY A 130 -3.67 26.43 -47.30
C GLY A 130 -3.88 27.95 -47.38
N LYS A 131 -3.58 28.55 -48.54
CA LYS A 131 -3.87 29.96 -48.85
C LYS A 131 -5.34 30.27 -48.53
N HIS A 132 -5.61 30.94 -47.41
CA HIS A 132 -6.87 31.63 -47.22
C HIS A 132 -7.04 32.58 -48.41
N THR A 133 -8.15 32.44 -49.13
CA THR A 133 -8.58 33.41 -50.14
C THR A 133 -8.69 34.76 -49.46
N LYS A 134 -7.65 35.60 -49.60
CA LYS A 134 -7.70 37.02 -49.29
C LYS A 134 -8.79 37.58 -50.17
N PHE A 135 -9.91 37.99 -49.58
CA PHE A 135 -10.91 38.77 -50.30
C PHE A 135 -10.25 40.09 -50.66
N GLU A 136 -9.76 40.20 -51.89
CA GLU A 136 -9.21 41.45 -52.41
C GLU A 136 -10.33 42.48 -52.45
N SER A 137 -10.26 43.44 -51.53
CA SER A 137 -10.84 44.76 -51.74
C SER A 137 -10.08 45.35 -52.93
N LYS A 138 -10.71 45.39 -54.10
CA LYS A 138 -10.18 46.11 -55.26
C LYS A 138 -9.98 47.56 -54.86
N ASP A 139 -8.74 47.99 -54.73
CA ASP A 139 -8.37 49.37 -54.97
C ASP A 139 -6.96 49.40 -55.57
N ASP A 140 -6.85 50.16 -56.66
CA ASP A 140 -5.76 50.21 -57.62
C ASP A 140 -4.47 50.85 -57.07
N LYS A 141 -3.30 50.31 -57.47
CA LYS A 141 -2.15 50.99 -58.16
C LYS A 141 -0.74 50.49 -57.79
N ASN A 142 -0.05 50.04 -58.85
CA ASN A 142 1.35 50.27 -59.28
C ASN A 142 2.59 49.97 -58.40
N SER A 143 3.48 49.18 -59.04
CA SER A 143 4.97 49.21 -59.08
C SER A 143 5.75 49.01 -57.77
N SER A 144 6.88 48.31 -57.68
CA SER A 144 7.97 48.02 -58.64
C SER A 144 8.85 46.85 -58.11
N ASP A 145 9.70 46.34 -59.01
CA ASP A 145 10.83 45.40 -58.90
C ASP A 145 11.51 45.17 -57.54
N GLU A 146 11.95 43.92 -57.29
CA GLU A 146 13.36 43.51 -57.39
C GLU A 146 13.54 41.99 -57.15
N ALA A 147 14.59 41.45 -57.77
CA ALA A 147 14.97 40.05 -57.89
C ALA A 147 15.58 39.46 -56.61
N ASP A 148 15.54 38.13 -56.45
CA ASP A 148 16.74 37.33 -56.13
C ASP A 148 16.48 35.81 -56.31
N ASP A 149 17.56 35.06 -56.22
CA ASP A 149 18.01 34.00 -57.10
C ASP A 149 17.79 32.56 -56.57
N ASN A 150 17.93 31.63 -57.52
CA ASN A 150 18.59 30.33 -57.39
C ASN A 150 17.84 29.01 -57.03
N LYS A 151 18.15 28.03 -57.91
CA LYS A 151 18.37 26.58 -57.74
C LYS A 151 17.23 25.55 -57.86
N ASN A 152 17.15 25.01 -59.08
CA ASN A 152 17.33 23.59 -59.45
C ASN A 152 16.84 22.51 -58.48
N ARG A 153 15.84 21.74 -58.94
CA ARG A 153 15.95 20.28 -59.15
C ARG A 153 14.76 19.76 -59.95
N GLU A 154 15.03 19.37 -61.19
CA GLU A 154 14.26 18.35 -61.90
C GLU A 154 14.45 17.01 -61.13
N ASP A 155 13.42 16.16 -61.06
CA ASP A 155 13.26 15.06 -62.03
C ASP A 155 12.14 14.08 -61.59
N LYS A 156 11.48 13.54 -62.61
CA LYS A 156 10.70 12.28 -62.70
C LYS A 156 9.25 12.19 -62.17
N LEU A 157 8.38 12.23 -63.19
CA LEU A 157 7.18 11.43 -63.39
C LEU A 157 7.33 9.98 -62.91
N ASP A 158 6.29 9.42 -62.27
CA ASP A 158 5.84 8.07 -62.64
C ASP A 158 4.32 7.92 -62.50
N VAL A 159 3.79 7.22 -63.49
CA VAL A 159 2.38 6.96 -63.79
C VAL A 159 1.95 5.70 -63.07
N GLY A 160 0.81 5.73 -62.39
CA GLY A 160 0.29 4.57 -61.68
C GLY A 160 -1.22 4.59 -61.52
N THR A 161 -1.94 4.55 -62.65
CA THR A 161 -3.35 4.15 -62.72
C THR A 161 -3.60 2.86 -61.96
N LEU A 162 -4.59 2.83 -61.07
CA LEU A 162 -5.43 1.66 -60.80
C LEU A 162 -6.78 2.11 -60.20
N LYS A 163 -7.77 2.34 -61.08
CA LYS A 163 -9.17 2.11 -60.74
C LYS A 163 -9.34 0.61 -60.45
N LYS A 164 -10.09 0.26 -59.40
CA LYS A 164 -11.14 -0.78 -59.42
C LYS A 164 -11.83 -0.90 -58.04
N ASP A 165 -13.13 -0.65 -58.09
CA ASP A 165 -14.22 -1.45 -57.51
C ASP A 165 -14.35 -1.59 -55.98
N LEU A 166 -15.33 -0.84 -55.45
CA LEU A 166 -16.23 -1.32 -54.38
C LEU A 166 -16.89 -2.64 -54.85
N PRO A 167 -17.04 -3.68 -54.00
CA PRO A 167 -18.20 -3.72 -53.09
C PRO A 167 -18.00 -4.54 -51.78
N GLY A 168 -18.99 -4.47 -50.88
CA GLY A 168 -19.38 -5.67 -50.12
C GLY A 168 -19.14 -5.69 -48.60
N ARG A 169 -20.04 -5.02 -47.87
CA ARG A 169 -20.83 -5.55 -46.74
C ARG A 169 -20.40 -6.95 -46.22
N THR A 170 -19.75 -7.02 -45.05
CA THR A 170 -19.70 -8.25 -44.24
C THR A 170 -20.18 -8.01 -42.80
N ARG A 171 -21.12 -8.88 -42.40
CA ARG A 171 -21.79 -8.96 -41.10
C ARG A 171 -20.80 -9.46 -40.05
N GLY A 172 -20.50 -8.64 -39.04
CA GLY A 172 -19.82 -9.05 -37.82
C GLY A 172 -20.79 -9.63 -36.80
N LYS A 173 -20.65 -10.92 -36.50
CA LYS A 173 -21.35 -11.67 -35.44
C LYS A 173 -21.17 -11.01 -34.07
N SER A 174 -22.28 -10.65 -33.43
CA SER A 174 -22.36 -10.37 -32.00
C SER A 174 -22.24 -11.69 -31.21
N LYS A 175 -21.34 -11.74 -30.23
CA LYS A 175 -21.32 -12.78 -29.20
C LYS A 175 -22.19 -12.32 -28.04
N THR A 176 -23.30 -13.03 -27.85
CA THR A 176 -24.23 -12.94 -26.72
C THR A 176 -23.53 -13.35 -25.43
N VAL A 177 -23.41 -12.42 -24.47
CA VAL A 177 -23.07 -12.74 -23.07
C VAL A 177 -24.39 -13.03 -22.34
N LYS A 178 -24.49 -14.24 -21.76
CA LYS A 178 -25.62 -14.68 -20.94
C LYS A 178 -25.73 -13.82 -19.68
N SER A 179 -26.82 -13.07 -19.57
CA SER A 179 -27.35 -12.58 -18.30
C SER A 179 -28.04 -13.73 -17.57
N LYS A 180 -27.67 -13.96 -16.31
CA LYS A 180 -28.44 -14.80 -15.39
C LYS A 180 -29.03 -13.90 -14.32
N SER A 181 -30.31 -13.59 -14.50
CA SER A 181 -31.23 -13.05 -13.51
C SER A 181 -31.54 -14.09 -12.43
N GLY A 182 -31.72 -13.64 -11.19
CA GLY A 182 -32.17 -14.48 -10.07
C GLY A 182 -32.43 -13.67 -8.81
N ASN A 183 -33.47 -12.84 -8.87
CA ASN A 183 -34.15 -12.11 -7.78
C ASN A 183 -34.82 -13.17 -6.83
N GLN A 184 -35.00 -13.07 -5.51
CA GLN A 184 -35.69 -12.05 -4.69
C GLN A 184 -35.58 -12.36 -3.18
N HIS A 185 -35.87 -11.31 -2.38
CA HIS A 185 -36.47 -11.29 -1.03
C HIS A 185 -35.61 -11.74 0.18
N GLY A 186 -35.56 -11.02 1.31
CA GLY A 186 -36.32 -9.86 1.77
C GLY A 186 -36.57 -9.98 3.30
N LYS A 187 -36.55 -8.82 3.99
CA LYS A 187 -36.91 -8.56 5.42
C LYS A 187 -35.84 -8.90 6.48
N SER A 188 -35.71 -8.20 7.60
CA SER A 188 -35.88 -6.79 8.01
C SER A 188 -35.47 -6.71 9.49
N SER A 189 -34.95 -5.55 9.87
CA SER A 189 -34.62 -5.01 11.20
C SER A 189 -35.56 -5.25 12.41
N LYS A 190 -35.00 -4.95 13.60
CA LYS A 190 -35.56 -4.73 14.97
C LYS A 190 -35.72 -6.00 15.82
N GLY A 191 -35.30 -6.09 17.08
CA GLY A 191 -34.74 -5.15 18.05
C GLY A 191 -35.09 -5.63 19.49
N VAL A 192 -34.27 -5.24 20.47
CA VAL A 192 -34.68 -4.89 21.86
C VAL A 192 -34.88 -6.03 22.92
N ASN A 193 -34.01 -5.96 23.94
CA ASN A 193 -34.23 -6.09 25.40
C ASN A 193 -34.28 -7.43 26.20
N VAL A 194 -33.39 -7.43 27.23
CA VAL A 194 -33.65 -7.54 28.69
C VAL A 194 -33.61 -8.92 29.39
N SER A 195 -32.65 -8.98 30.35
CA SER A 195 -32.61 -9.57 31.71
C SER A 195 -33.02 -11.05 31.91
N SER A 196 -32.69 -11.79 32.97
CA SER A 196 -32.14 -11.54 34.32
C SER A 196 -31.86 -12.91 34.99
N THR A 197 -30.85 -12.94 35.87
CA THR A 197 -30.72 -13.70 37.14
C THR A 197 -31.69 -14.84 37.51
N ASN A 198 -31.17 -15.99 37.97
CA ASN A 198 -31.39 -16.58 39.32
C ASN A 198 -30.75 -17.99 39.45
N THR A 199 -29.75 -18.21 40.31
CA THR A 199 -29.78 -18.67 41.73
C THR A 199 -30.20 -20.13 42.00
N ASN A 200 -29.39 -20.80 42.84
CA ASN A 200 -29.72 -21.89 43.78
C ASN A 200 -30.04 -23.28 43.17
N LYS A 201 -29.72 -24.43 43.76
CA LYS A 201 -29.27 -24.79 45.11
C LYS A 201 -28.65 -26.21 45.06
N SER A 202 -27.76 -26.45 46.01
CA SER A 202 -27.13 -27.70 46.43
C SER A 202 -28.13 -28.86 46.68
N ASN A 203 -27.73 -30.12 46.43
CA ASN A 203 -27.88 -31.16 47.45
C ASN A 203 -26.94 -32.38 47.28
N ARG A 204 -26.30 -32.64 48.42
CA ARG A 204 -25.41 -33.70 48.90
C ARG A 204 -26.05 -35.10 48.89
N VAL A 205 -25.23 -36.17 48.92
CA VAL A 205 -25.32 -37.40 49.78
C VAL A 205 -24.32 -38.47 49.25
N THR A 206 -23.12 -38.54 49.84
CA THR A 206 -22.55 -39.56 50.78
C THR A 206 -21.93 -40.83 50.18
N LYS A 207 -20.63 -41.02 50.49
CA LYS A 207 -19.85 -42.29 50.45
C LYS A 207 -20.33 -43.29 51.53
N PRO A 208 -19.91 -44.57 51.51
CA PRO A 208 -18.71 -44.99 52.29
C PRO A 208 -17.84 -46.11 51.62
N LYS A 209 -16.49 -46.05 51.71
CA LYS A 209 -15.52 -46.89 52.50
C LYS A 209 -15.47 -48.38 52.07
N GLY A 210 -14.32 -49.08 51.98
CA GLY A 210 -12.93 -48.88 52.42
C GLY A 210 -11.96 -49.88 51.71
N LYS A 211 -10.63 -49.64 51.74
CA LYS A 211 -9.57 -50.37 52.51
C LYS A 211 -9.52 -51.89 52.24
N ALA A 212 -8.40 -52.59 52.00
CA ALA A 212 -6.96 -52.27 52.02
C ALA A 212 -6.14 -53.49 51.48
N SER A 213 -4.94 -53.21 50.97
CA SER A 213 -3.63 -53.90 51.18
C SER A 213 -3.35 -55.39 50.84
N LYS A 214 -2.06 -55.60 50.52
CA LYS A 214 -1.21 -56.82 50.49
C LYS A 214 -1.12 -57.55 49.14
N SER A 215 0.00 -57.47 48.41
CA SER A 215 1.32 -58.12 48.62
C SER A 215 1.28 -59.63 48.41
N SER A 216 1.83 -60.06 47.27
CA SER A 216 2.77 -61.17 47.07
C SER A 216 3.38 -61.02 45.67
#